data_AF-A0AAD7EIN6-F1
#
_entry.id   AF-A0AAD7EIN6-F1
#
_cell.length_a   1.000
_cell.length_b   1.000
_cell.length_c   1.000
_cell.angle_alpha   90.00
_cell.angle_beta   90.00
_cell.angle_gamma   90.00
#
_symmetry.space_group_name_H-M   'P 1'
#
loop_
_entity.id
_entity.type
_entity.pdbx_description
1 polymer ?
#
loop_
_entity_poly.entity_id
_entity_poly.type
_entity_poly.pdbx_seq_one_letter_code
_entity_poly.pdbx_strand_id
1 'polypeptide(L)'
;MHTTPSSIRVNPRLLFAAFFLGCVGYYTGRLSLSAREPTELERKVPEAERVTVTVEGPTVTVHAPKATVTVFAKPKEAVVLNGPPADTFQANLRPEVKYITSWPGSGFTNDVMTFINLIYLAILTERVPILPFFTPTHILVGLAVKPPNIDFGQVFDVPRLVKALGTPVLEWWQVKDRNSTTVEPLGCWNIWQAVMPTNDKPHETWGAPETLGLDISYTIAPTWIKLHQDQLDDQHMKFAALMTLSFPEQRGSNLAPPSASPILGLSLPPNEQMVCFDNLYWTSNFEPHEFGHDHSTAWRFVGQYLHWNPRIEELARVYLRRAFGVAPGAPLPPYIAIHVRRGDFAGWCPTTRPVDECLAPLSAYARRVEEVREELQRARGIEVQRVVLTSDETDATWWEEVAAYGWHRLDHSATEETHSRWHPVLIDAAVQSGGMGFVGTELSTVSLMAGLRVKAWQGGVVRSVKWGTPGADDH
;
A
#
# COMPACT_ATOMS: atom_id res chain seq x y z
N MET A 1 -37.58 1.80 -45.43
CA MET A 1 -36.40 2.69 -45.42
C MET A 1 -35.94 2.81 -43.97
N HIS A 2 -34.88 2.08 -43.62
CA HIS A 2 -34.30 2.07 -42.28
C HIS A 2 -33.42 3.30 -42.08
N THR A 3 -33.68 4.07 -41.04
CA THR A 3 -32.78 5.11 -40.53
C THR A 3 -32.03 4.55 -39.32
N THR A 4 -30.71 4.47 -39.45
CA THR A 4 -29.72 4.15 -38.40
C THR A 4 -29.68 5.25 -37.34
N PRO A 5 -29.49 4.94 -36.04
CA PRO A 5 -29.16 5.93 -35.03
C PRO A 5 -27.65 6.21 -35.02
N SER A 6 -27.33 7.49 -34.89
CA SER A 6 -26.01 8.06 -34.76
C SER A 6 -25.32 7.65 -33.45
N SER A 7 -24.04 7.28 -33.56
CA SER A 7 -23.14 6.99 -32.45
C SER A 7 -22.83 8.27 -31.65
N ILE A 8 -23.14 8.27 -30.36
CA ILE A 8 -22.68 9.29 -29.41
C ILE A 8 -21.24 8.92 -29.03
N ARG A 9 -20.27 9.77 -29.41
CA ARG A 9 -18.90 9.69 -28.90
C ARG A 9 -18.86 10.30 -27.51
N VAL A 10 -18.65 9.48 -26.49
CA VAL A 10 -18.44 9.92 -25.11
C VAL A 10 -16.98 10.34 -24.95
N ASN A 11 -16.76 11.53 -24.38
CA ASN A 11 -15.45 12.10 -24.12
C ASN A 11 -14.80 11.42 -22.89
N PRO A 12 -13.60 10.84 -23.00
CA PRO A 12 -12.95 10.09 -21.92
C PRO A 12 -12.60 10.93 -20.68
N ARG A 13 -12.65 12.28 -20.75
CA ARG A 13 -12.43 13.15 -19.59
C ARG A 13 -13.57 13.14 -18.56
N LEU A 14 -14.78 12.71 -18.95
CA LEU A 14 -15.95 12.70 -18.06
C LEU A 14 -16.10 11.41 -17.25
N LEU A 15 -15.41 10.33 -17.62
CA LEU A 15 -15.43 9.09 -16.82
C LEU A 15 -14.63 9.22 -15.52
N PHE A 16 -13.61 10.08 -15.46
CA PHE A 16 -12.77 10.22 -14.26
C PHE A 16 -13.45 10.92 -13.08
N ALA A 17 -14.41 11.82 -13.34
CA ALA A 17 -15.11 12.57 -12.28
C ALA A 17 -16.32 11.83 -11.70
N ALA A 18 -16.93 10.90 -12.44
CA ALA A 18 -18.17 10.24 -12.03
C ALA A 18 -17.96 9.09 -11.02
N PHE A 19 -16.73 8.57 -10.86
CA PHE A 19 -16.47 7.38 -10.05
C PHE A 19 -16.23 7.62 -8.55
N PHE A 20 -16.13 8.88 -8.09
CA PHE A 20 -15.79 9.20 -6.69
C PHE A 20 -16.84 10.05 -5.94
N LEU A 21 -17.98 10.37 -6.58
CA LEU A 21 -19.01 11.28 -6.04
C LEU A 21 -19.90 10.69 -4.94
N GLY A 22 -19.66 9.45 -4.50
CA GLY A 22 -20.52 8.74 -3.55
C GLY A 22 -20.02 8.73 -2.11
N CYS A 23 -19.56 9.84 -1.53
CA CYS A 23 -19.20 9.88 -0.09
C CYS A 23 -19.13 11.30 0.47
N VAL A 24 -20.28 11.94 0.72
CA VAL A 24 -20.39 13.01 1.74
C VAL A 24 -21.69 12.80 2.52
N GLY A 25 -21.66 11.87 3.48
CA GLY A 25 -22.71 11.67 4.47
C GLY A 25 -22.19 12.07 5.86
N TYR A 26 -22.55 13.26 6.32
CA TYR A 26 -22.28 13.76 7.67
C TYR A 26 -22.98 12.88 8.73
N TYR A 27 -22.25 12.50 9.79
CA TYR A 27 -22.86 12.13 11.07
C TYR A 27 -22.27 12.95 12.20
N THR A 28 -23.05 13.92 12.68
CA THR A 28 -22.84 14.63 13.95
C THR A 28 -23.59 13.88 15.07
N GLY A 29 -23.00 12.80 15.56
CA GLY A 29 -23.47 12.12 16.77
C GLY A 29 -22.74 12.65 18.00
N ARG A 30 -23.36 13.58 18.75
CA ARG A 30 -22.87 14.01 20.07
C ARG A 30 -23.02 12.86 21.08
N LEU A 31 -21.91 12.22 21.44
CA LEU A 31 -21.80 11.42 22.66
C LEU A 31 -21.25 12.30 23.78
N SER A 32 -22.12 12.63 24.73
CA SER A 32 -21.76 13.27 26.00
C SER A 32 -21.20 12.20 26.94
N LEU A 33 -19.89 12.24 27.17
CA LEU A 33 -19.24 11.50 28.26
C LEU A 33 -18.93 12.50 29.38
N SER A 34 -19.68 12.38 30.48
CA SER A 34 -19.40 13.07 31.73
C SER A 34 -18.12 12.48 32.35
N ALA A 35 -17.07 13.29 32.39
CA ALA A 35 -15.85 12.96 33.13
C ALA A 35 -16.11 13.10 34.64
N ARG A 36 -15.79 12.05 35.39
CA ARG A 36 -15.60 12.12 36.84
C ARG A 36 -14.17 12.55 37.11
N GLU A 37 -14.00 13.54 37.98
CA GLU A 37 -12.71 14.03 38.46
C GLU A 37 -11.90 12.91 39.15
N PRO A 38 -10.56 12.86 38.97
CA PRO A 38 -9.70 11.97 39.72
C PRO A 38 -9.40 12.56 41.10
N THR A 39 -9.60 11.76 42.13
CA THR A 39 -9.14 12.08 43.49
C THR A 39 -7.67 11.72 43.64
N GLU A 40 -6.95 12.69 44.19
CA GLU A 40 -5.54 12.71 44.54
C GLU A 40 -5.25 11.72 45.68
N LEU A 41 -4.33 10.76 45.48
CA LEU A 41 -3.48 10.26 46.57
C LEU A 41 -2.25 9.50 46.03
N GLU A 42 -1.08 10.03 46.39
CA GLU A 42 0.20 9.35 46.68
C GLU A 42 1.05 8.80 45.52
N ARG A 43 2.12 9.51 45.13
CA ARG A 43 3.50 9.56 45.70
C ARG A 43 4.43 8.42 45.23
N LYS A 44 5.43 8.84 44.44
CA LYS A 44 6.81 8.34 44.28
C LYS A 44 7.06 6.86 44.64
N VAL A 45 7.31 6.04 43.61
CA VAL A 45 7.90 4.70 43.74
C VAL A 45 9.43 4.84 43.67
N PRO A 46 10.18 4.46 44.72
CA PRO A 46 11.61 4.19 44.64
C PRO A 46 11.88 2.73 44.25
N GLU A 47 13.10 2.53 43.76
CA GLU A 47 13.76 1.29 43.36
C GLU A 47 13.42 0.06 44.22
N ALA A 48 13.08 -1.06 43.58
CA ALA A 48 12.62 -2.28 44.23
C ALA A 48 13.72 -2.95 45.08
N GLU A 49 13.56 -2.89 46.39
CA GLU A 49 14.32 -3.68 47.36
C GLU A 49 13.71 -5.10 47.46
N ARG A 50 14.56 -6.13 47.35
CA ARG A 50 14.15 -7.54 47.41
C ARG A 50 13.73 -7.91 48.84
N VAL A 51 12.45 -8.15 49.06
CA VAL A 51 11.95 -8.79 50.29
C VAL A 51 12.03 -10.30 50.13
N THR A 52 12.81 -10.96 50.98
CA THR A 52 12.88 -12.42 51.07
C THR A 52 11.90 -12.87 52.15
N VAL A 53 10.84 -13.59 51.76
CA VAL A 53 9.91 -14.23 52.71
C VAL A 53 10.26 -15.71 52.77
N THR A 54 10.71 -16.18 53.92
CA THR A 54 10.95 -17.61 54.17
C THR A 54 9.68 -18.22 54.73
N VAL A 55 9.09 -19.18 54.01
CA VAL A 55 8.00 -20.04 54.51
C VAL A 55 8.56 -21.44 54.64
N GLU A 56 8.66 -21.95 55.87
CA GLU A 56 9.03 -23.35 56.12
C GLU A 56 7.84 -24.26 55.77
N GLY A 57 8.03 -25.07 54.74
CA GLY A 57 7.13 -26.13 54.30
C GLY A 57 7.93 -27.21 53.55
N PRO A 58 7.40 -28.44 53.45
CA PRO A 58 8.15 -29.58 52.94
C PRO A 58 8.67 -29.33 51.52
N THR A 59 9.96 -29.62 51.32
CA THR A 59 10.63 -29.46 50.03
C THR A 59 10.03 -30.42 49.01
N VAL A 60 9.17 -29.89 48.14
CA VAL A 60 8.74 -30.59 46.91
C VAL A 60 9.76 -30.29 45.83
N THR A 61 10.60 -31.27 45.49
CA THR A 61 11.49 -31.17 44.34
C THR A 61 10.66 -31.32 43.07
N VAL A 62 10.21 -30.21 42.50
CA VAL A 62 9.64 -30.19 41.15
C VAL A 62 10.82 -30.08 40.18
N HIS A 63 11.12 -31.16 39.45
CA HIS A 63 12.02 -31.09 38.32
C HIS A 63 11.37 -30.20 37.27
N ALA A 64 11.88 -28.97 37.10
CA ALA A 64 11.51 -28.13 35.98
C ALA A 64 11.76 -28.93 34.69
N PRO A 65 10.77 -29.09 33.81
CA PRO A 65 11.01 -29.72 32.53
C PRO A 65 12.12 -28.92 31.84
N LYS A 66 13.20 -29.62 31.44
CA LYS A 66 14.21 -29.03 30.56
C LYS A 66 13.47 -28.45 29.37
N ALA A 67 13.43 -27.12 29.27
CA ALA A 67 12.96 -26.45 28.09
C ALA A 67 13.95 -26.79 26.98
N THR A 68 13.61 -27.82 26.22
CA THR A 68 14.28 -28.09 24.95
C THR A 68 13.86 -26.97 24.02
N VAL A 69 14.68 -25.91 23.96
CA VAL A 69 14.58 -24.94 22.87
C VAL A 69 15.03 -25.69 21.63
N THR A 70 14.06 -26.27 20.93
CA THR A 70 14.28 -26.77 19.58
C THR A 70 14.56 -25.53 18.74
N VAL A 71 15.84 -25.23 18.54
CA VAL A 71 16.26 -24.31 17.49
C VAL A 71 15.83 -24.99 16.20
N PHE A 72 14.68 -24.58 15.66
CA PHE A 72 14.29 -24.97 14.31
C PHE A 72 15.45 -24.53 13.43
N ALA A 73 16.15 -25.52 12.86
CA ALA A 73 17.15 -25.26 11.86
C ALA A 73 16.53 -24.30 10.84
N LYS A 74 17.24 -23.20 10.51
CA LYS A 74 16.85 -22.35 9.40
C LYS A 74 16.46 -23.26 8.24
N PRO A 75 15.23 -23.17 7.69
CA PRO A 75 14.88 -23.94 6.53
C PRO A 75 15.99 -23.73 5.50
N LYS A 76 16.57 -24.81 4.97
CA LYS A 76 17.26 -24.74 3.68
C LYS A 76 16.30 -23.97 2.77
N GLU A 77 16.78 -22.92 2.10
CA GLU A 77 15.98 -22.15 1.14
C GLU A 77 15.17 -23.15 0.32
N ALA A 78 13.86 -23.20 0.60
CA ALA A 78 13.01 -24.18 -0.03
C ALA A 78 12.93 -23.77 -1.49
N VAL A 79 13.44 -24.63 -2.37
CA VAL A 79 13.28 -24.42 -3.81
C VAL A 79 11.78 -24.53 -4.09
N VAL A 80 11.11 -23.40 -4.31
CA VAL A 80 9.65 -23.31 -4.48
C VAL A 80 9.21 -23.33 -5.94
N LEU A 81 10.10 -23.57 -6.90
CA LEU A 81 9.81 -23.70 -8.33
C LEU A 81 10.54 -24.93 -8.90
N ASN A 82 10.11 -25.45 -10.04
CA ASN A 82 10.79 -26.58 -10.69
C ASN A 82 12.14 -26.17 -11.30
N GLY A 83 12.29 -24.90 -11.71
CA GLY A 83 13.52 -24.40 -12.29
C GLY A 83 13.43 -22.93 -12.74
N PRO A 84 14.15 -22.54 -13.81
CA PRO A 84 14.06 -21.20 -14.39
C PRO A 84 12.65 -20.96 -14.97
N PRO A 85 12.30 -19.70 -15.32
CA PRO A 85 11.00 -19.36 -15.91
C PRO A 85 10.67 -20.25 -17.11
N ALA A 86 9.44 -20.77 -17.18
CA ALA A 86 9.00 -21.68 -18.22
C ALA A 86 7.98 -21.03 -19.17
N ASP A 87 7.67 -21.69 -20.29
CA ASP A 87 6.68 -21.19 -21.25
C ASP A 87 5.28 -21.05 -20.66
N THR A 88 4.93 -21.88 -19.68
CA THR A 88 3.68 -21.81 -18.91
C THR A 88 3.98 -21.74 -17.42
N PHE A 89 3.11 -21.09 -16.65
CA PHE A 89 3.32 -21.01 -15.22
C PHE A 89 3.22 -22.38 -14.56
N GLN A 90 2.26 -23.23 -14.97
CA GLN A 90 2.08 -24.55 -14.33
C GLN A 90 3.29 -25.45 -14.51
N ALA A 91 4.00 -25.36 -15.65
CA ALA A 91 5.22 -26.14 -15.88
C ALA A 91 6.32 -25.82 -14.86
N ASN A 92 6.34 -24.61 -14.30
CA ASN A 92 7.34 -24.20 -13.31
C ASN A 92 6.87 -24.33 -11.86
N LEU A 93 5.58 -24.55 -11.60
CA LEU A 93 5.08 -24.74 -10.24
C LEU A 93 5.40 -26.15 -9.73
N ARG A 94 5.80 -26.24 -8.46
CA ARG A 94 5.95 -27.52 -7.75
C ARG A 94 4.57 -28.04 -7.32
N PRO A 95 4.22 -29.31 -7.60
CA PRO A 95 2.89 -29.84 -7.30
C PRO A 95 2.51 -29.84 -5.81
N GLU A 96 3.50 -29.92 -4.92
CA GLU A 96 3.34 -29.92 -3.46
C GLU A 96 3.32 -28.52 -2.85
N VAL A 97 3.62 -27.47 -3.62
CA VAL A 97 3.63 -26.09 -3.16
C VAL A 97 2.35 -25.39 -3.61
N LYS A 98 1.80 -24.58 -2.72
CA LYS A 98 0.63 -23.74 -2.99
C LYS A 98 1.09 -22.29 -3.16
N TYR A 99 0.45 -21.60 -4.09
CA TYR A 99 0.78 -20.24 -4.49
C TYR A 99 -0.46 -19.36 -4.44
N ILE A 100 -0.23 -18.05 -4.40
CA ILE A 100 -1.27 -17.04 -4.46
C ILE A 100 -0.79 -15.82 -5.26
N THR A 101 -1.69 -15.25 -6.06
CA THR A 101 -1.47 -14.03 -6.84
C THR A 101 -2.68 -13.10 -6.74
N SER A 102 -2.47 -11.84 -7.08
CA SER A 102 -3.51 -10.83 -7.31
C SER A 102 -2.96 -9.80 -8.29
N TRP A 103 -3.81 -8.93 -8.83
CA TRP A 103 -3.42 -7.97 -9.84
C TRP A 103 -3.36 -6.53 -9.30
N PRO A 104 -2.41 -5.69 -9.78
CA PRO A 104 -2.48 -4.26 -9.58
C PRO A 104 -3.61 -3.70 -10.44
N GLY A 105 -4.05 -2.48 -10.13
CA GLY A 105 -5.13 -1.87 -10.90
C GLY A 105 -5.45 -0.43 -10.54
N SER A 106 -4.64 0.20 -9.70
CA SER A 106 -4.94 1.52 -9.13
C SER A 106 -3.70 2.42 -9.20
N GLY A 107 -3.59 3.45 -8.36
CA GLY A 107 -2.38 4.27 -8.29
C GLY A 107 -1.20 3.51 -7.67
N PHE A 108 0.04 4.01 -7.85
CA PHE A 108 1.26 3.36 -7.36
C PHE A 108 1.16 2.87 -5.92
N THR A 109 0.77 3.74 -4.99
CA THR A 109 0.68 3.37 -3.58
C THR A 109 -0.48 2.44 -3.26
N ASN A 110 -1.56 2.48 -4.04
CA ASN A 110 -2.63 1.50 -3.92
C ASN A 110 -2.13 0.11 -4.36
N ASP A 111 -1.37 0.02 -5.45
CA ASP A 111 -0.73 -1.23 -5.89
C ASP A 111 0.30 -1.73 -4.86
N VAL A 112 1.06 -0.83 -4.21
CA VAL A 112 1.93 -1.21 -3.08
C VAL A 112 1.11 -1.83 -1.95
N MET A 113 -0.04 -1.25 -1.59
CA MET A 113 -0.93 -1.81 -0.57
C MET A 113 -1.51 -3.16 -1.01
N THR A 114 -1.89 -3.31 -2.29
CA THR A 114 -2.29 -4.59 -2.88
C THR A 114 -1.22 -5.66 -2.69
N PHE A 115 0.04 -5.35 -2.93
CA PHE A 115 1.14 -6.30 -2.76
C PHE A 115 1.41 -6.64 -1.30
N ILE A 116 1.31 -5.66 -0.39
CA ILE A 116 1.40 -5.91 1.06
C ILE A 116 0.27 -6.85 1.50
N ASN A 117 -0.95 -6.60 1.05
CA ASN A 117 -2.12 -7.43 1.35
C ASN A 117 -1.99 -8.83 0.76
N LEU A 118 -1.48 -8.96 -0.47
CA LEU A 118 -1.22 -10.25 -1.12
C LEU A 118 -0.22 -11.09 -0.32
N ILE A 119 0.91 -10.53 0.08
CA ILE A 119 1.91 -11.24 0.88
C ILE A 119 1.34 -11.61 2.25
N TYR A 120 0.59 -10.72 2.89
CA TYR A 120 -0.02 -11.02 4.18
C TYR A 120 -1.05 -12.15 4.07
N LEU A 121 -1.90 -12.13 3.04
CA LEU A 121 -2.84 -13.21 2.77
C LEU A 121 -2.12 -14.54 2.43
N ALA A 122 -0.97 -14.47 1.77
CA ALA A 122 -0.12 -15.64 1.52
C ALA A 122 0.39 -16.27 2.83
N ILE A 123 0.81 -15.45 3.79
CA ILE A 123 1.20 -15.91 5.13
C ILE A 123 0.01 -16.61 5.81
N LEU A 124 -1.18 -15.99 5.78
CA LEU A 124 -2.39 -16.56 6.41
C LEU A 124 -2.86 -17.88 5.78
N THR A 125 -2.52 -18.11 4.52
CA THR A 125 -2.96 -19.28 3.75
C THR A 125 -1.87 -20.32 3.56
N GLU A 126 -0.67 -20.10 4.13
CA GLU A 126 0.52 -20.94 3.98
C GLU A 126 0.91 -21.14 2.50
N ARG A 127 0.81 -20.05 1.72
CA ARG A 127 1.11 -20.02 0.28
C ARG A 127 2.33 -19.17 -0.01
N VAL A 128 2.97 -19.44 -1.14
CA VAL A 128 4.03 -18.58 -1.69
C VAL A 128 3.37 -17.48 -2.53
N PRO A 129 3.52 -16.19 -2.19
CA PRO A 129 3.01 -15.10 -3.02
C PRO A 129 3.84 -14.98 -4.31
N ILE A 130 3.14 -14.82 -5.44
CA ILE A 130 3.73 -14.46 -6.73
C ILE A 130 3.25 -13.07 -7.09
N LEU A 131 4.17 -12.11 -7.04
CA LEU A 131 3.89 -10.70 -7.24
C LEU A 131 3.97 -10.33 -8.71
N PRO A 132 2.99 -9.59 -9.25
CA PRO A 132 3.10 -9.01 -10.59
C PRO A 132 3.98 -7.76 -10.57
N PHE A 133 4.30 -7.27 -11.75
CA PHE A 133 4.91 -5.96 -11.94
C PHE A 133 3.88 -4.84 -11.64
N PHE A 134 4.38 -3.62 -11.44
CA PHE A 134 3.54 -2.43 -11.43
C PHE A 134 3.13 -2.03 -12.84
N THR A 135 1.85 -1.71 -13.02
CA THR A 135 1.31 -1.15 -14.26
C THR A 135 1.34 0.38 -14.22
N PRO A 136 1.70 1.07 -15.32
CA PRO A 136 1.94 2.52 -15.34
C PRO A 136 0.68 3.41 -15.27
N THR A 137 -0.42 2.92 -14.72
CA THR A 137 -1.77 3.53 -14.67
C THR A 137 -1.80 5.02 -14.37
N HIS A 138 -0.98 5.47 -13.42
CA HIS A 138 -0.95 6.82 -12.87
C HIS A 138 0.16 7.70 -13.49
N ILE A 139 0.98 7.15 -14.39
CA ILE A 139 2.04 7.88 -15.12
C ILE A 139 1.77 7.96 -16.64
N LEU A 140 0.57 7.55 -17.10
CA LEU A 140 0.15 7.59 -18.51
C LEU A 140 -0.25 8.98 -19.00
N VAL A 141 -0.58 9.91 -18.10
CA VAL A 141 -1.19 11.19 -18.48
C VAL A 141 -0.27 11.95 -19.44
N GLY A 142 -0.82 12.32 -20.60
CA GLY A 142 -0.11 13.07 -21.64
C GLY A 142 0.76 12.24 -22.59
N LEU A 143 0.75 10.91 -22.48
CA LEU A 143 1.57 10.04 -23.32
C LEU A 143 0.78 9.40 -24.47
N ALA A 144 1.40 9.34 -25.65
CA ALA A 144 0.89 8.60 -26.79
C ALA A 144 1.19 7.09 -26.71
N VAL A 145 2.20 6.71 -25.93
CA VAL A 145 2.68 5.33 -25.78
C VAL A 145 2.73 4.96 -24.30
N LYS A 146 2.19 3.79 -23.95
CA LYS A 146 2.24 3.23 -22.59
C LYS A 146 3.71 2.97 -22.19
N PRO A 147 4.21 3.51 -21.07
CA PRO A 147 5.52 3.14 -20.54
C PRO A 147 5.60 1.64 -20.25
N PRO A 148 6.79 1.04 -20.21
CA PRO A 148 6.93 -0.35 -19.78
C PRO A 148 6.50 -0.50 -18.32
N ASN A 149 6.02 -1.70 -17.98
CA ASN A 149 5.81 -2.09 -16.58
C ASN A 149 7.14 -2.12 -15.82
N ILE A 150 7.11 -1.97 -14.50
CA ILE A 150 8.31 -2.07 -13.64
C ILE A 150 8.15 -3.21 -12.65
N ASP A 151 9.17 -4.06 -12.54
CA ASP A 151 9.11 -5.23 -11.68
C ASP A 151 9.13 -4.83 -10.21
N PHE A 152 8.53 -5.66 -9.36
CA PHE A 152 8.47 -5.40 -7.93
C PHE A 152 9.88 -5.32 -7.32
N GLY A 153 10.79 -6.21 -7.72
CA GLY A 153 12.18 -6.22 -7.27
C GLY A 153 13.04 -5.06 -7.80
N GLN A 154 12.57 -4.33 -8.82
CA GLN A 154 13.22 -3.09 -9.26
C GLN A 154 12.84 -1.91 -8.35
N VAL A 155 11.69 -1.99 -7.68
CA VAL A 155 11.18 -0.98 -6.75
C VAL A 155 11.62 -1.26 -5.31
N PHE A 156 11.54 -2.52 -4.86
CA PHE A 156 11.79 -2.94 -3.49
C PHE A 156 12.90 -3.97 -3.36
N ASP A 157 13.54 -4.01 -2.18
CA ASP A 157 14.57 -5.00 -1.84
C ASP A 157 13.93 -6.35 -1.46
N VAL A 158 13.66 -7.17 -2.46
CA VAL A 158 13.07 -8.51 -2.29
C VAL A 158 13.96 -9.42 -1.41
N PRO A 159 15.30 -9.50 -1.57
CA PRO A 159 16.14 -10.29 -0.67
C PRO A 159 16.00 -9.88 0.80
N ARG A 160 15.96 -8.58 1.10
CA ARG A 160 15.74 -8.09 2.47
C ARG A 160 14.35 -8.46 2.98
N LEU A 161 13.32 -8.33 2.14
CA LEU A 161 11.95 -8.70 2.48
C LEU A 161 11.83 -10.20 2.81
N VAL A 162 12.30 -11.09 1.92
CA VAL A 162 12.29 -12.55 2.13
C VAL A 162 13.01 -12.92 3.42
N LYS A 163 14.17 -12.31 3.68
CA LYS A 163 14.92 -12.53 4.92
C LYS A 163 14.16 -12.08 6.17
N ALA A 164 13.45 -10.95 6.10
CA ALA A 164 12.68 -10.41 7.22
C ALA A 164 11.42 -11.23 7.51
N LEU A 165 10.72 -11.69 6.47
CA LEU A 165 9.50 -12.47 6.61
C LEU A 165 9.76 -13.96 6.90
N GLY A 166 10.94 -14.47 6.54
CA GLY A 166 11.26 -15.90 6.67
C GLY A 166 10.47 -16.81 5.72
N THR A 167 9.81 -16.24 4.71
CA THR A 167 9.04 -16.97 3.70
C THR A 167 9.47 -16.53 2.29
N PRO A 168 9.49 -17.44 1.29
CA PRO A 168 9.73 -17.06 -0.10
C PRO A 168 8.70 -16.05 -0.61
N VAL A 169 9.17 -15.10 -1.41
CA VAL A 169 8.34 -14.16 -2.18
C VAL A 169 8.85 -14.24 -3.61
N LEU A 170 7.96 -14.56 -4.54
CA LEU A 170 8.28 -14.69 -5.95
C LEU A 170 7.72 -13.53 -6.73
N GLU A 171 8.29 -13.30 -7.90
CA GLU A 171 7.75 -12.42 -8.93
C GLU A 171 7.38 -13.23 -10.16
N TRP A 172 6.38 -12.78 -10.93
CA TRP A 172 5.90 -13.50 -12.11
C TRP A 172 7.00 -13.80 -13.15
N TRP A 173 8.00 -12.92 -13.27
CA TRP A 173 9.13 -13.13 -14.19
C TRP A 173 10.03 -14.30 -13.81
N GLN A 174 9.97 -14.76 -12.56
CA GLN A 174 10.69 -15.95 -12.09
C GLN A 174 9.93 -17.24 -12.43
N VAL A 175 8.64 -17.14 -12.76
CA VAL A 175 7.72 -18.25 -12.90
C VAL A 175 7.47 -18.56 -14.37
N LYS A 176 7.10 -17.55 -15.15
CA LYS A 176 6.80 -17.65 -16.58
C LYS A 176 7.75 -16.76 -17.39
N ASP A 177 8.27 -17.27 -18.51
CA ASP A 177 9.09 -16.52 -19.43
C ASP A 177 8.30 -15.33 -20.02
N ARG A 178 8.87 -14.13 -19.94
CA ARG A 178 8.28 -12.89 -20.49
C ARG A 178 8.16 -12.91 -22.00
N ASN A 179 8.98 -13.72 -22.68
CA ASN A 179 8.94 -13.86 -24.12
C ASN A 179 8.01 -14.98 -24.57
N SER A 180 7.43 -15.75 -23.63
CA SER A 180 6.47 -16.79 -23.98
C SER A 180 5.25 -16.16 -24.64
N THR A 181 4.90 -16.66 -25.82
CA THR A 181 3.66 -16.33 -26.52
C THR A 181 2.50 -17.25 -26.12
N THR A 182 2.76 -18.19 -25.19
CA THR A 182 1.76 -19.17 -24.76
C THR A 182 0.72 -18.51 -23.88
N VAL A 183 -0.52 -18.50 -24.37
CA VAL A 183 -1.69 -18.11 -23.59
C VAL A 183 -2.16 -19.30 -22.77
N GLU A 184 -2.34 -19.11 -21.47
CA GLU A 184 -2.77 -20.15 -20.55
C GLU A 184 -3.92 -19.70 -19.65
N PRO A 185 -4.91 -20.58 -19.39
CA PRO A 185 -6.07 -20.18 -18.63
C PRO A 185 -5.82 -20.25 -17.12
N LEU A 186 -6.44 -19.35 -16.36
CA LEU A 186 -6.40 -19.36 -14.90
C LEU A 186 -7.79 -18.98 -14.34
N GLY A 187 -8.31 -19.79 -13.42
CA GLY A 187 -9.51 -19.45 -12.67
C GLY A 187 -9.18 -18.57 -11.47
N CYS A 188 -9.89 -17.44 -11.31
CA CYS A 188 -9.71 -16.47 -10.24
C CYS A 188 -11.04 -16.14 -9.54
N TRP A 189 -10.95 -15.68 -8.29
CA TRP A 189 -12.05 -15.04 -7.60
C TRP A 189 -12.20 -13.60 -8.09
N ASN A 190 -13.43 -13.22 -8.46
CA ASN A 190 -13.84 -11.84 -8.67
C ASN A 190 -14.47 -11.35 -7.36
N ILE A 191 -13.66 -10.68 -6.55
CA ILE A 191 -14.10 -10.14 -5.26
C ILE A 191 -14.61 -8.72 -5.40
N TRP A 192 -14.19 -7.99 -6.45
CA TRP A 192 -14.68 -6.65 -6.72
C TRP A 192 -16.18 -6.61 -6.98
N GLN A 193 -16.69 -7.46 -7.88
CA GLN A 193 -18.12 -7.56 -8.16
C GLN A 193 -18.93 -8.02 -6.93
N ALA A 194 -18.31 -8.81 -6.05
CA ALA A 194 -18.95 -9.27 -4.82
C ALA A 194 -19.18 -8.15 -3.80
N VAL A 195 -18.24 -7.19 -3.70
CA VAL A 195 -18.36 -6.05 -2.76
C VAL A 195 -19.00 -4.82 -3.41
N MET A 196 -18.86 -4.65 -4.73
CA MET A 196 -19.45 -3.58 -5.54
C MET A 196 -20.50 -4.15 -6.50
N PRO A 197 -21.72 -4.47 -6.01
CA PRO A 197 -22.74 -5.11 -6.84
C PRO A 197 -23.26 -4.23 -8.00
N THR A 198 -22.99 -2.92 -7.94
CA THR A 198 -23.26 -1.99 -9.06
C THR A 198 -22.31 -2.20 -10.24
N ASN A 199 -21.20 -2.93 -10.04
CA ASN A 199 -20.24 -3.25 -11.07
C ASN A 199 -20.48 -4.68 -11.57
N ASP A 200 -20.60 -4.85 -12.88
CA ASP A 200 -20.89 -6.13 -13.51
C ASP A 200 -19.64 -6.90 -13.95
N LYS A 201 -18.45 -6.42 -13.56
CA LYS A 201 -17.15 -6.90 -14.03
C LYS A 201 -16.14 -6.99 -12.88
N PRO A 202 -15.09 -7.83 -13.04
CA PRO A 202 -13.90 -7.80 -12.19
C PRO A 202 -13.26 -6.41 -12.16
N HIS A 203 -12.45 -6.16 -11.14
CA HIS A 203 -11.66 -4.93 -11.06
C HIS A 203 -10.77 -4.77 -12.30
N GLU A 204 -10.58 -3.53 -12.76
CA GLU A 204 -9.69 -3.26 -13.89
C GLU A 204 -8.22 -3.45 -13.49
N THR A 205 -7.49 -4.26 -14.25
CA THR A 205 -6.10 -4.65 -13.94
C THR A 205 -5.07 -4.15 -14.96
N TRP A 206 -5.50 -3.25 -15.86
CA TRP A 206 -4.65 -2.51 -16.80
C TRP A 206 -3.69 -3.35 -17.65
N GLY A 207 -4.12 -4.55 -18.04
CA GLY A 207 -3.36 -5.43 -18.90
C GLY A 207 -2.38 -6.34 -18.16
N ALA A 208 -2.41 -6.40 -16.82
CA ALA A 208 -1.44 -7.20 -16.06
C ALA A 208 -1.53 -8.71 -16.39
N PRO A 209 -2.71 -9.38 -16.31
CA PRO A 209 -2.85 -10.76 -16.79
C PRO A 209 -2.46 -10.93 -18.27
N GLU A 210 -2.87 -10.01 -19.13
CA GLU A 210 -2.65 -10.08 -20.58
C GLU A 210 -1.18 -9.99 -20.95
N THR A 211 -0.42 -9.13 -20.26
CA THR A 211 1.04 -9.03 -20.45
C THR A 211 1.76 -10.31 -20.02
N LEU A 212 1.17 -11.06 -19.08
CA LEU A 212 1.66 -12.37 -18.63
C LEU A 212 1.13 -13.52 -19.48
N GLY A 213 0.35 -13.27 -20.54
CA GLY A 213 -0.28 -14.34 -21.33
C GLY A 213 -1.28 -15.18 -20.54
N LEU A 214 -1.91 -14.62 -19.50
CA LEU A 214 -2.90 -15.30 -18.68
C LEU A 214 -4.31 -14.96 -19.16
N ASP A 215 -5.09 -15.98 -19.47
CA ASP A 215 -6.49 -15.86 -19.89
C ASP A 215 -7.42 -16.19 -18.72
N ILE A 216 -7.92 -15.15 -18.05
CA ILE A 216 -8.57 -15.30 -16.75
C ILE A 216 -10.06 -15.65 -16.90
N SER A 217 -10.49 -16.69 -16.19
CA SER A 217 -11.89 -17.03 -15.95
C SER A 217 -12.25 -16.63 -14.52
N TYR A 218 -13.33 -15.87 -14.33
CA TYR A 218 -13.67 -15.30 -13.03
C TYR A 218 -14.93 -15.95 -12.44
N THR A 219 -14.84 -16.37 -11.18
CA THR A 219 -16.00 -16.74 -10.37
C THR A 219 -16.28 -15.64 -9.36
N ILE A 220 -17.51 -15.12 -9.35
CA ILE A 220 -17.94 -14.12 -8.37
C ILE A 220 -17.87 -14.74 -6.98
N ALA A 221 -17.13 -14.09 -6.08
CA ALA A 221 -17.05 -14.53 -4.70
C ALA A 221 -18.37 -14.27 -3.94
N PRO A 222 -18.64 -14.99 -2.84
CA PRO A 222 -19.81 -14.71 -2.03
C PRO A 222 -19.81 -13.31 -1.43
N THR A 223 -20.99 -12.70 -1.28
CA THR A 223 -21.12 -11.34 -0.72
C THR A 223 -20.71 -11.23 0.75
N TRP A 224 -20.65 -12.35 1.48
CA TRP A 224 -20.26 -12.35 2.90
C TRP A 224 -18.80 -11.95 3.14
N ILE A 225 -17.97 -11.89 2.09
CA ILE A 225 -16.60 -11.39 2.18
C ILE A 225 -16.53 -9.89 2.50
N LYS A 226 -17.60 -9.14 2.20
CA LYS A 226 -17.69 -7.70 2.41
C LYS A 226 -17.54 -7.35 3.89
N LEU A 227 -16.83 -6.25 4.16
CA LEU A 227 -16.59 -5.79 5.53
C LEU A 227 -17.90 -5.41 6.21
N HIS A 228 -18.62 -4.45 5.63
CA HIS A 228 -19.95 -4.01 6.04
C HIS A 228 -21.01 -4.47 5.04
N GLN A 229 -21.63 -5.62 5.32
CA GLN A 229 -22.59 -6.26 4.38
C GLN A 229 -23.86 -5.42 4.14
N ASP A 230 -24.19 -4.53 5.06
CA ASP A 230 -25.36 -3.65 5.02
C ASP A 230 -25.11 -2.33 4.26
N GLN A 231 -23.85 -2.01 3.94
CA GLN A 231 -23.47 -0.78 3.25
C GLN A 231 -23.22 -1.06 1.78
N LEU A 232 -24.09 -0.60 0.88
CA LEU A 232 -23.94 -0.87 -0.56
C LEU A 232 -22.63 -0.32 -1.14
N ASP A 233 -22.20 0.85 -0.68
CA ASP A 233 -21.02 1.54 -1.21
C ASP A 233 -19.70 1.14 -0.54
N ASP A 234 -19.72 0.24 0.46
CA ASP A 234 -18.48 -0.24 1.07
C ASP A 234 -17.69 -1.12 0.10
N GLN A 235 -16.47 -0.72 -0.21
CA GLN A 235 -15.57 -1.44 -1.11
C GLN A 235 -14.70 -2.46 -0.38
N HIS A 236 -14.77 -2.51 0.96
CA HIS A 236 -13.83 -3.28 1.75
C HIS A 236 -14.24 -4.75 1.90
N MET A 237 -13.21 -5.58 2.04
CA MET A 237 -13.34 -7.04 2.20
C MET A 237 -12.47 -7.53 3.35
N LYS A 238 -12.87 -8.66 3.95
CA LYS A 238 -12.23 -9.23 5.14
C LYS A 238 -11.09 -10.18 4.78
N PHE A 239 -9.90 -10.00 5.35
CA PHE A 239 -8.80 -10.98 5.24
C PHE A 239 -9.24 -12.40 5.64
N ALA A 240 -9.91 -12.54 6.77
CA ALA A 240 -10.39 -13.84 7.25
C ALA A 240 -11.32 -14.52 6.23
N ALA A 241 -12.15 -13.74 5.53
CA ALA A 241 -13.05 -14.26 4.52
C ALA A 241 -12.28 -14.75 3.27
N LEU A 242 -11.38 -13.92 2.73
CA LEU A 242 -10.56 -14.29 1.57
C LEU A 242 -9.65 -15.48 1.88
N MET A 243 -9.12 -15.54 3.10
CA MET A 243 -8.35 -16.68 3.59
C MET A 243 -9.18 -17.97 3.48
N THR A 244 -10.43 -17.98 3.96
CA THR A 244 -11.27 -19.19 3.86
C THR A 244 -11.51 -19.62 2.42
N LEU A 245 -11.74 -18.69 1.49
CA LEU A 245 -11.89 -18.99 0.05
C LEU A 245 -10.64 -19.58 -0.61
N SER A 246 -9.50 -19.54 0.08
CA SER A 246 -8.23 -20.12 -0.37
C SER A 246 -8.05 -21.59 0.05
N PHE A 247 -8.98 -22.14 0.86
CA PHE A 247 -8.98 -23.53 1.32
C PHE A 247 -10.02 -24.39 0.59
N PRO A 248 -9.76 -25.71 0.38
CA PRO A 248 -10.59 -26.55 -0.49
C PRO A 248 -12.07 -26.64 -0.09
N GLU A 249 -12.36 -26.78 1.21
CA GLU A 249 -13.73 -26.91 1.72
C GLU A 249 -14.57 -25.67 1.39
N GLN A 250 -14.13 -24.50 1.84
CA GLN A 250 -14.87 -23.26 1.65
C GLN A 250 -14.87 -22.80 0.19
N ARG A 251 -13.79 -23.02 -0.57
CA ARG A 251 -13.79 -22.79 -2.02
C ARG A 251 -14.84 -23.64 -2.70
N GLY A 252 -14.87 -24.95 -2.45
CA GLY A 252 -15.77 -25.90 -3.08
C GLY A 252 -17.24 -25.62 -2.79
N SER A 253 -17.58 -25.28 -1.54
CA SER A 253 -18.95 -24.96 -1.12
C SER A 253 -19.48 -23.63 -1.67
N ASN A 254 -18.62 -22.76 -2.19
CA ASN A 254 -18.97 -21.41 -2.65
C ASN A 254 -18.75 -21.21 -4.17
N LEU A 255 -18.57 -22.28 -4.94
CA LEU A 255 -18.40 -22.18 -6.39
C LEU A 255 -19.70 -21.76 -7.07
N ALA A 256 -19.74 -20.54 -7.59
CA ALA A 256 -20.70 -20.12 -8.61
C ALA A 256 -20.15 -20.46 -10.01
N PRO A 257 -21.02 -20.53 -11.05
CA PRO A 257 -20.57 -20.69 -12.43
C PRO A 257 -19.55 -19.59 -12.81
N PRO A 258 -18.33 -19.94 -13.24
CA PRO A 258 -17.35 -18.98 -13.71
C PRO A 258 -17.78 -18.35 -15.05
N SER A 259 -17.34 -17.13 -15.30
CA SER A 259 -17.39 -16.53 -16.63
C SER A 259 -16.40 -17.21 -17.58
N ALA A 260 -16.74 -17.31 -18.86
CA ALA A 260 -15.79 -17.76 -19.87
C ALA A 260 -14.62 -16.76 -19.99
N SER A 261 -13.40 -17.29 -20.05
CA SER A 261 -12.20 -16.49 -20.27
C SER A 261 -12.22 -15.84 -21.68
N PRO A 262 -11.72 -14.61 -21.83
CA PRO A 262 -11.92 -13.83 -23.05
C PRO A 262 -11.22 -14.38 -24.31
N ILE A 263 -10.10 -15.10 -24.17
CA ILE A 263 -9.31 -15.56 -25.33
C ILE A 263 -9.65 -17.01 -25.70
N LEU A 264 -9.61 -17.92 -24.73
CA LEU A 264 -9.79 -19.36 -24.92
C LEU A 264 -11.25 -19.80 -24.72
N GLY A 265 -12.12 -18.94 -24.17
CA GLY A 265 -13.53 -19.26 -23.93
C GLY A 265 -13.74 -20.29 -22.82
N LEU A 266 -12.76 -20.48 -21.92
CA LEU A 266 -12.79 -21.52 -20.90
C LEU A 266 -13.45 -20.99 -19.61
N SER A 267 -14.38 -21.77 -19.04
CA SER A 267 -14.99 -21.47 -17.75
C SER A 267 -14.32 -22.34 -16.68
N LEU A 268 -13.40 -21.75 -15.92
CA LEU A 268 -12.60 -22.44 -14.91
C LEU A 268 -12.95 -21.93 -13.50
N PRO A 269 -13.17 -22.83 -12.52
CA PRO A 269 -13.31 -22.40 -11.14
C PRO A 269 -11.97 -21.85 -10.62
N PRO A 270 -11.97 -21.07 -9.52
CA PRO A 270 -10.76 -20.57 -8.88
C PRO A 270 -9.78 -21.71 -8.60
N ASN A 271 -8.53 -21.55 -9.06
CA ASN A 271 -7.54 -22.61 -9.03
C ASN A 271 -7.08 -22.92 -7.59
N GLU A 272 -6.89 -24.21 -7.29
CA GLU A 272 -6.54 -24.67 -5.94
C GLU A 272 -5.06 -24.46 -5.62
N GLN A 273 -4.18 -24.75 -6.58
CA GLN A 273 -2.73 -24.62 -6.44
C GLN A 273 -2.31 -23.15 -6.55
N MET A 274 -2.86 -22.41 -7.50
CA MET A 274 -2.66 -20.97 -7.74
C MET A 274 -3.92 -20.19 -7.37
N VAL A 275 -4.07 -19.83 -6.10
CA VAL A 275 -5.20 -18.96 -5.72
C VAL A 275 -5.00 -17.59 -6.33
N CYS A 276 -6.08 -17.04 -6.89
CA CYS A 276 -6.03 -15.76 -7.59
C CYS A 276 -7.24 -14.91 -7.21
N PHE A 277 -6.99 -13.64 -6.92
CA PHE A 277 -7.99 -12.60 -6.68
C PHE A 277 -7.83 -11.46 -7.69
N ASP A 278 -8.92 -10.80 -8.06
CA ASP A 278 -8.88 -9.72 -9.06
C ASP A 278 -8.26 -8.41 -8.52
N ASN A 279 -8.45 -8.10 -7.24
CA ASN A 279 -7.86 -6.94 -6.56
C ASN A 279 -7.71 -7.25 -5.06
N LEU A 280 -6.73 -6.66 -4.38
CA LEU A 280 -6.59 -6.76 -2.91
C LEU A 280 -6.40 -5.41 -2.22
N TYR A 281 -6.45 -4.28 -2.93
CA TYR A 281 -6.24 -2.95 -2.36
C TYR A 281 -7.18 -2.66 -1.18
N TRP A 282 -8.46 -3.03 -1.31
CA TRP A 282 -9.52 -2.76 -0.34
C TRP A 282 -9.64 -3.83 0.77
N THR A 283 -8.60 -4.62 1.01
CA THR A 283 -8.62 -5.67 2.03
C THR A 283 -8.29 -5.10 3.41
N SER A 284 -9.13 -5.43 4.39
CA SER A 284 -9.00 -5.06 5.80
C SER A 284 -9.34 -6.26 6.72
N ASN A 285 -9.05 -6.17 8.01
CA ASN A 285 -9.55 -7.09 9.03
C ASN A 285 -10.81 -6.57 9.70
N PHE A 286 -10.78 -5.33 10.20
CA PHE A 286 -11.79 -4.82 11.13
C PHE A 286 -12.50 -3.57 10.65
N GLU A 287 -11.76 -2.65 10.02
CA GLU A 287 -12.31 -1.36 9.59
C GLU A 287 -11.79 -0.92 8.22
N PRO A 288 -12.56 -0.07 7.51
CA PRO A 288 -12.11 0.60 6.29
C PRO A 288 -10.77 1.30 6.48
N HIS A 289 -9.93 1.31 5.45
CA HIS A 289 -8.67 2.07 5.43
C HIS A 289 -7.71 1.80 6.61
N GLU A 290 -7.69 0.56 7.13
CA GLU A 290 -7.02 0.24 8.39
C GLU A 290 -5.49 0.46 8.41
N PHE A 291 -4.83 0.61 7.26
CA PHE A 291 -3.37 0.81 7.16
C PHE A 291 -2.82 1.94 8.04
N GLY A 292 -3.60 3.00 8.29
CA GLY A 292 -3.20 4.11 9.15
C GLY A 292 -3.12 3.79 10.63
N HIS A 293 -3.69 2.67 11.05
CA HIS A 293 -3.81 2.29 12.44
C HIS A 293 -2.68 1.36 12.89
N ASP A 294 -2.32 1.47 14.16
CA ASP A 294 -1.24 0.70 14.78
C ASP A 294 -1.48 -0.81 14.80
N HIS A 295 -2.74 -1.23 14.66
CA HIS A 295 -3.19 -2.61 14.64
C HIS A 295 -3.36 -3.18 13.21
N SER A 296 -3.07 -2.41 12.15
CA SER A 296 -3.08 -2.92 10.76
C SER A 296 -2.14 -4.11 10.61
N THR A 297 -2.68 -5.32 10.47
CA THR A 297 -1.85 -6.52 10.46
C THR A 297 -1.02 -6.61 9.19
N ALA A 298 -1.57 -6.21 8.04
CA ALA A 298 -0.84 -6.23 6.77
C ALA A 298 0.37 -5.28 6.82
N TRP A 299 0.21 -4.08 7.38
CA TRP A 299 1.34 -3.17 7.60
C TRP A 299 2.36 -3.75 8.60
N ARG A 300 1.90 -4.19 9.77
CA ARG A 300 2.78 -4.71 10.85
C ARG A 300 3.55 -5.95 10.44
N PHE A 301 2.94 -6.90 9.74
CA PHE A 301 3.61 -8.17 9.45
C PHE A 301 4.33 -8.16 8.10
N VAL A 302 4.01 -7.23 7.21
CA VAL A 302 4.61 -7.16 5.87
C VAL A 302 5.10 -5.76 5.53
N GLY A 303 4.20 -4.78 5.52
CA GLY A 303 4.47 -3.44 4.97
C GLY A 303 5.70 -2.75 5.56
N GLN A 304 5.92 -2.86 6.87
CA GLN A 304 7.09 -2.26 7.53
C GLN A 304 8.44 -2.84 7.07
N TYR A 305 8.47 -4.04 6.48
CA TYR A 305 9.68 -4.68 5.97
C TYR A 305 9.93 -4.40 4.48
N LEU A 306 9.00 -3.71 3.81
CA LEU A 306 9.06 -3.43 2.37
C LEU A 306 9.95 -2.22 2.06
N HIS A 307 11.26 -2.39 2.29
CA HIS A 307 12.27 -1.36 2.01
C HIS A 307 12.53 -1.20 0.51
N TRP A 308 12.89 0.02 0.12
CA TRP A 308 13.22 0.35 -1.26
C TRP A 308 14.42 -0.46 -1.75
N ASN A 309 14.46 -0.71 -3.06
CA ASN A 309 15.65 -1.24 -3.70
C ASN A 309 16.83 -0.28 -3.44
N PRO A 310 18.03 -0.76 -3.06
CA PRO A 310 19.17 0.10 -2.76
C PRO A 310 19.53 1.10 -3.88
N ARG A 311 19.24 0.77 -5.13
CA ARG A 311 19.45 1.69 -6.27
C ARG A 311 18.48 2.88 -6.23
N ILE A 312 17.22 2.65 -5.85
CA ILE A 312 16.22 3.71 -5.66
C ILE A 312 16.59 4.57 -4.45
N GLU A 313 17.04 3.95 -3.35
CA GLU A 313 17.50 4.69 -2.17
C GLU A 313 18.70 5.60 -2.50
N GLU A 314 19.71 5.10 -3.19
CA GLU A 314 20.86 5.93 -3.56
C GLU A 314 20.46 7.04 -4.53
N LEU A 315 19.56 6.76 -5.47
CA LEU A 315 19.06 7.79 -6.39
C LEU A 315 18.34 8.90 -5.63
N ALA A 316 17.45 8.55 -4.69
CA ALA A 316 16.79 9.52 -3.81
C ALA A 316 17.80 10.37 -3.01
N ARG A 317 18.88 9.75 -2.51
CA ARG A 317 19.97 10.47 -1.82
C ARG A 317 20.72 11.42 -2.75
N VAL A 318 20.96 11.05 -4.00
CA VAL A 318 21.58 11.94 -5.00
C VAL A 318 20.71 13.18 -5.24
N TYR A 319 19.40 13.01 -5.40
CA TYR A 319 18.46 14.11 -5.62
C TYR A 319 18.37 15.02 -4.39
N LEU A 320 18.31 14.45 -3.19
CA LEU A 320 18.34 15.22 -1.95
C LEU A 320 19.64 16.00 -1.75
N ARG A 321 20.79 15.39 -2.05
CA ARG A 321 22.08 16.10 -1.97
C ARG A 321 22.10 17.31 -2.90
N ARG A 322 21.64 17.16 -4.14
CA ARG A 322 21.54 18.27 -5.09
C ARG A 322 20.60 19.35 -4.58
N ALA A 323 19.40 18.97 -4.12
CA ALA A 323 18.42 19.90 -3.60
C ALA A 323 18.95 20.71 -2.40
N PHE A 324 19.70 20.07 -1.50
CA PHE A 324 20.27 20.72 -0.31
C PHE A 324 21.63 21.40 -0.54
N GLY A 325 22.23 21.30 -1.73
CA GLY A 325 23.58 21.80 -2.01
C GLY A 325 24.67 21.04 -1.26
N VAL A 326 24.44 19.76 -0.96
CA VAL A 326 25.39 18.88 -0.27
C VAL A 326 26.30 18.20 -1.27
N ALA A 327 27.60 18.18 -1.00
CA ALA A 327 28.58 17.55 -1.89
C ALA A 327 28.32 16.03 -2.09
N PRO A 328 28.64 15.48 -3.26
CA PRO A 328 28.55 14.03 -3.50
C PRO A 328 29.30 13.22 -2.42
N GLY A 329 28.68 12.16 -1.93
CA GLY A 329 29.26 11.29 -0.89
C GLY A 329 29.23 11.86 0.53
N ALA A 330 29.01 13.17 0.73
CA ALA A 330 28.89 13.73 2.07
C ALA A 330 27.63 13.19 2.80
N PRO A 331 27.67 13.14 4.15
CA PRO A 331 26.49 12.80 4.95
C PRO A 331 25.32 13.74 4.63
N LEU A 332 24.15 13.16 4.41
CA LEU A 332 22.94 13.94 4.23
C LEU A 332 22.47 14.44 5.61
N PRO A 333 22.19 15.74 5.79
CA PRO A 333 21.61 16.24 7.04
C PRO A 333 20.23 15.63 7.28
N PRO A 334 19.78 15.54 8.54
CA PRO A 334 18.40 15.17 8.83
C PRO A 334 17.45 16.19 8.19
N TYR A 335 16.30 15.71 7.71
CA TYR A 335 15.32 16.53 7.03
C TYR A 335 13.89 16.10 7.36
N ILE A 336 12.95 17.02 7.16
CA ILE A 336 11.50 16.73 7.16
C ILE A 336 11.05 16.71 5.70
N ALA A 337 10.31 15.66 5.32
CA ALA A 337 9.66 15.61 4.01
C ALA A 337 8.20 16.06 4.11
N ILE A 338 7.74 16.77 3.09
CA ILE A 338 6.35 17.16 2.92
C ILE A 338 5.83 16.51 1.64
N HIS A 339 4.64 15.92 1.73
CA HIS A 339 3.86 15.55 0.56
C HIS A 339 2.56 16.35 0.53
N VAL A 340 2.39 17.14 -0.51
CA VAL A 340 1.17 17.90 -0.78
C VAL A 340 0.49 17.30 -2.00
N ARG A 341 -0.70 16.71 -1.82
CA ARG A 341 -1.55 16.25 -2.92
C ARG A 341 -2.55 17.36 -3.28
N ARG A 342 -2.33 18.06 -4.38
CA ARG A 342 -3.18 19.20 -4.83
C ARG A 342 -3.77 18.96 -6.21
N GLY A 343 -3.00 18.39 -7.14
CA GLY A 343 -3.32 18.34 -8.57
C GLY A 343 -4.67 17.68 -8.85
N ASP A 344 -4.78 16.36 -8.64
CA ASP A 344 -6.04 15.65 -8.87
C ASP A 344 -7.08 15.85 -7.76
N PHE A 345 -6.63 16.12 -6.53
CA PHE A 345 -7.50 16.39 -5.38
C PHE A 345 -8.33 17.67 -5.53
N ALA A 346 -7.89 18.63 -6.35
CA ALA A 346 -8.70 19.78 -6.74
C ALA A 346 -10.05 19.36 -7.36
N GLY A 347 -10.10 18.21 -8.04
CA GLY A 347 -11.32 17.65 -8.61
C GLY A 347 -12.31 17.11 -7.57
N TRP A 348 -11.88 16.90 -6.32
CA TRP A 348 -12.73 16.46 -5.22
C TRP A 348 -13.35 17.64 -4.45
N CYS A 349 -12.93 18.86 -4.77
CA CYS A 349 -13.48 20.06 -4.17
C CYS A 349 -14.92 20.30 -4.68
N PRO A 350 -15.85 20.72 -3.80
CA PRO A 350 -17.20 21.09 -4.23
C PRO A 350 -17.15 22.19 -5.28
N THR A 351 -17.93 22.05 -6.36
CA THR A 351 -18.01 23.05 -7.44
C THR A 351 -18.55 24.41 -6.97
N THR A 352 -19.18 24.43 -5.79
CA THR A 352 -19.73 25.63 -5.15
C THR A 352 -18.71 26.40 -4.32
N ARG A 353 -17.47 25.92 -4.18
CA ARG A 353 -16.43 26.53 -3.36
C ARG A 353 -15.15 26.76 -4.18
N PRO A 354 -14.44 27.88 -3.99
CA PRO A 354 -13.11 28.06 -4.55
C PRO A 354 -12.16 26.91 -4.16
N VAL A 355 -11.34 26.45 -5.11
CA VAL A 355 -10.39 25.35 -4.87
C VAL A 355 -9.45 25.67 -3.71
N ASP A 356 -8.99 26.91 -3.59
CA ASP A 356 -8.08 27.34 -2.51
C ASP A 356 -8.74 27.41 -1.12
N GLU A 357 -10.07 27.43 -1.04
CA GLU A 357 -10.80 27.30 0.23
C GLU A 357 -11.02 25.83 0.63
N CYS A 358 -10.89 24.92 -0.33
CA CYS A 358 -11.03 23.48 -0.13
C CYS A 358 -9.68 22.81 0.13
N LEU A 359 -8.67 23.10 -0.69
CA LEU A 359 -7.32 22.58 -0.52
C LEU A 359 -6.61 23.29 0.63
N ALA A 360 -5.82 22.55 1.39
CA ALA A 360 -5.09 23.15 2.51
C ALA A 360 -4.01 24.14 2.02
N PRO A 361 -3.89 25.32 2.66
CA PRO A 361 -2.86 26.29 2.33
C PRO A 361 -1.47 25.83 2.82
N LEU A 362 -0.39 26.35 2.22
CA LEU A 362 0.99 26.06 2.65
C LEU A 362 1.26 26.40 4.12
N SER A 363 0.56 27.41 4.66
CA SER A 363 0.66 27.79 6.07
C SER A 363 0.23 26.69 7.04
N ALA A 364 -0.73 25.84 6.64
CA ALA A 364 -1.12 24.68 7.44
C ALA A 364 0.00 23.64 7.50
N TYR A 365 0.64 23.36 6.36
CA TYR A 365 1.83 22.48 6.32
C TYR A 365 2.99 23.07 7.13
N ALA A 366 3.23 24.38 7.05
CA ALA A 366 4.29 25.04 7.80
C ALA A 366 4.11 24.90 9.32
N ARG A 367 2.89 25.09 9.81
CA ARG A 367 2.55 24.85 11.21
C ARG A 367 2.85 23.40 11.62
N ARG A 368 2.44 22.41 10.83
CA ARG A 368 2.75 20.99 11.09
C ARG A 368 4.25 20.68 11.04
N VAL A 369 5.02 21.35 10.18
CA VAL A 369 6.49 21.22 10.15
C VAL A 369 7.10 21.68 11.47
N GLU A 370 6.65 22.79 12.03
CA GLU A 370 7.13 23.26 13.34
C GLU A 370 6.77 22.29 14.47
N GLU A 371 5.55 21.74 14.50
CA GLU A 371 5.18 20.70 15.46
C GLU A 371 6.12 19.48 15.38
N VAL A 372 6.45 19.04 14.15
CA VAL A 372 7.38 17.94 13.91
C VAL A 372 8.79 18.30 14.40
N ARG A 373 9.28 19.51 14.13
CA ARG A 373 10.59 20.00 14.61
C ARG A 373 10.65 20.02 16.14
N GLU A 374 9.63 20.58 16.78
CA GLU A 374 9.55 20.65 18.23
C GLU A 374 9.54 19.27 18.88
N GLU A 375 8.78 18.32 18.33
CA GLU A 375 8.72 16.95 18.85
C GLU A 375 10.05 16.22 18.64
N LEU A 376 10.69 16.35 17.47
CA LEU A 376 12.00 15.76 17.20
C LEU A 376 13.08 16.32 18.15
N GLN A 377 13.08 17.62 18.38
CA GLN A 377 14.00 18.25 19.31
C GLN A 377 13.74 17.77 20.75
N ARG A 378 12.48 17.76 21.19
CA ARG A 378 12.09 17.43 22.57
C ARG A 378 12.27 15.95 22.89
N ALA A 379 11.81 15.06 22.01
CA ALA A 379 11.79 13.62 22.25
C ALA A 379 13.12 12.96 21.89
N ARG A 380 13.89 13.53 20.94
CA ARG A 380 15.09 12.88 20.38
C ARG A 380 16.34 13.75 20.38
N GLY A 381 16.26 15.03 20.74
CA GLY A 381 17.40 15.95 20.65
C GLY A 381 17.88 16.19 19.21
N ILE A 382 17.02 15.98 18.22
CA ILE A 382 17.36 16.12 16.80
C ILE A 382 16.84 17.47 16.30
N GLU A 383 17.77 18.37 15.98
CA GLU A 383 17.45 19.63 15.32
C GLU A 383 17.39 19.41 13.80
N VAL A 384 16.28 19.80 13.17
CA VAL A 384 16.07 19.62 11.73
C VAL A 384 15.82 20.95 11.04
N GLN A 385 16.78 21.40 10.25
CA GLN A 385 16.68 22.66 9.49
C GLN A 385 16.19 22.46 8.06
N ARG A 386 16.49 21.31 7.43
CA ARG A 386 16.16 21.05 6.03
C ARG A 386 14.75 20.51 5.87
N VAL A 387 14.02 21.07 4.91
CA VAL A 387 12.68 20.63 4.53
C VAL A 387 12.64 20.44 3.03
N VAL A 388 12.09 19.32 2.58
CA VAL A 388 11.88 19.01 1.16
C VAL A 388 10.39 18.80 0.91
N LEU A 389 9.86 19.38 -0.15
CA LEU A 389 8.46 19.24 -0.53
C LEU A 389 8.35 18.51 -1.87
N THR A 390 7.41 17.58 -1.92
CA THR A 390 6.99 16.84 -3.11
C THR A 390 5.49 17.07 -3.32
N SER A 391 5.07 17.23 -4.58
CA SER A 391 3.68 17.53 -4.94
C SER A 391 3.41 17.18 -6.40
N ASP A 392 2.15 16.87 -6.70
CA ASP A 392 1.64 16.75 -8.06
C ASP A 392 1.21 18.10 -8.68
N GLU A 393 1.42 19.21 -7.97
CA GLU A 393 1.17 20.58 -8.43
C GLU A 393 2.16 21.02 -9.54
N THR A 394 1.62 21.73 -10.53
CA THR A 394 2.39 22.24 -11.68
C THR A 394 2.43 23.76 -11.76
N ASP A 395 1.61 24.48 -10.99
CA ASP A 395 1.60 25.94 -10.96
C ASP A 395 2.95 26.51 -10.45
N ALA A 396 3.61 27.29 -11.30
CA ALA A 396 4.90 27.91 -10.99
C ALA A 396 4.81 28.91 -9.82
N THR A 397 3.71 29.67 -9.73
CA THR A 397 3.48 30.65 -8.66
C THR A 397 3.39 29.96 -7.30
N TRP A 398 2.71 28.81 -7.25
CA TRP A 398 2.64 28.02 -6.02
C TRP A 398 4.02 27.49 -5.60
N TRP A 399 4.85 27.09 -6.55
CA TRP A 399 6.23 26.67 -6.27
C TRP A 399 7.14 27.83 -5.83
N GLU A 400 6.88 29.07 -6.27
CA GLU A 400 7.54 30.26 -5.73
C GLU A 400 7.16 30.50 -4.26
N GLU A 401 5.90 30.29 -3.89
CA GLU A 401 5.47 30.35 -2.49
C GLU A 401 6.15 29.27 -1.64
N VAL A 402 6.27 28.03 -2.15
CA VAL A 402 7.02 26.95 -1.49
C VAL A 402 8.47 27.36 -1.24
N ALA A 403 9.12 27.99 -2.23
CA ALA A 403 10.48 28.48 -2.10
C ALA A 403 10.60 29.62 -1.07
N ALA A 404 9.56 30.46 -0.92
CA ALA A 404 9.52 31.52 0.09
C ALA A 404 9.51 31.01 1.54
N TYR A 405 9.03 29.77 1.79
CA TYR A 405 9.19 29.08 3.08
C TYR A 405 10.60 28.51 3.30
N GLY A 406 11.49 28.63 2.32
CA GLY A 406 12.84 28.03 2.35
C GLY A 406 12.83 26.51 2.16
N TRP A 407 11.73 25.95 1.63
CA TRP A 407 11.63 24.51 1.38
C TRP A 407 12.22 24.16 0.02
N HIS A 408 12.87 22.99 -0.03
CA HIS A 408 13.53 22.50 -1.23
C HIS A 408 12.57 21.67 -2.09
N ARG A 409 12.68 21.80 -3.41
CA ARG A 409 12.03 20.94 -4.41
C ARG A 409 13.06 20.03 -5.05
N LEU A 410 12.69 18.79 -5.38
CA LEU A 410 13.51 17.92 -6.22
C LEU A 410 13.42 18.35 -7.68
N ASP A 411 14.56 18.48 -8.34
CA ASP A 411 14.60 18.77 -9.78
C ASP A 411 14.41 17.48 -10.59
N HIS A 412 13.21 17.32 -11.16
CA HIS A 412 12.87 16.18 -12.00
C HIS A 412 13.00 16.43 -13.51
N SER A 413 13.50 17.60 -13.94
CA SER A 413 13.49 18.03 -15.35
C SER A 413 14.11 17.02 -16.34
N ALA A 414 15.18 16.33 -15.94
CA ALA A 414 15.87 15.33 -16.78
C ALA A 414 15.66 13.87 -16.30
N THR A 415 14.85 13.64 -15.27
CA THR A 415 14.78 12.33 -14.58
C THR A 415 14.20 11.24 -15.46
N GLU A 416 13.12 11.56 -16.18
CA GLU A 416 12.46 10.60 -17.05
C GLU A 416 13.37 10.18 -18.21
N GLU A 417 14.02 11.15 -18.85
CA GLU A 417 14.96 10.91 -19.96
C GLU A 417 16.18 10.10 -19.49
N THR A 418 16.69 10.39 -18.29
CA THR A 418 17.90 9.74 -17.76
C THR A 418 17.64 8.33 -17.23
N HIS A 419 16.42 8.05 -16.74
CA HIS A 419 16.10 6.80 -16.08
C HIS A 419 14.90 6.09 -16.70
N SER A 420 13.68 6.52 -16.35
CA SER A 420 12.43 6.14 -17.00
C SER A 420 11.28 6.97 -16.40
N ARG A 421 10.10 6.89 -17.03
CA ARG A 421 8.86 7.53 -16.54
C ARG A 421 8.48 7.16 -15.10
N TRP A 422 8.93 6.01 -14.60
CA TRP A 422 8.69 5.58 -13.22
C TRP A 422 9.52 6.33 -12.19
N HIS A 423 10.71 6.80 -12.56
CA HIS A 423 11.69 7.24 -11.57
C HIS A 423 11.32 8.53 -10.82
N PRO A 424 10.63 9.54 -11.39
CA PRO A 424 10.18 10.69 -10.61
C PRO A 424 9.36 10.29 -9.37
N VAL A 425 8.30 9.48 -9.55
CA VAL A 425 7.44 9.04 -8.44
C VAL A 425 8.17 8.13 -7.45
N LEU A 426 9.08 7.27 -7.93
CA LEU A 426 9.87 6.39 -7.05
C LEU A 426 10.87 7.16 -6.20
N ILE A 427 11.54 8.16 -6.80
CA ILE A 427 12.46 9.04 -6.08
C ILE A 427 11.70 9.83 -5.03
N ASP A 428 10.59 10.47 -5.40
CA ASP A 428 9.76 11.22 -4.46
C ASP A 428 9.30 10.33 -3.29
N ALA A 429 8.75 9.15 -3.57
CA ALA A 429 8.29 8.22 -2.53
C ALA A 429 9.43 7.76 -1.61
N ALA A 430 10.64 7.56 -2.15
CA ALA A 430 11.82 7.21 -1.36
C ALA A 430 12.29 8.38 -0.49
N VAL A 431 12.32 9.60 -1.03
CA VAL A 431 12.63 10.82 -0.27
C VAL A 431 11.63 11.04 0.86
N GLN A 432 10.34 10.91 0.59
CA GLN A 432 9.27 11.04 1.58
C GLN A 432 9.43 10.04 2.73
N SER A 433 9.89 8.82 2.44
CA SER A 433 10.06 7.74 3.43
C SER A 433 11.35 7.84 4.25
N GLY A 434 12.33 8.63 3.81
CA GLY A 434 13.67 8.73 4.40
C GLY A 434 13.86 9.87 5.41
N GLY A 435 12.87 10.75 5.56
CA GLY A 435 12.94 11.89 6.47
C GLY A 435 12.91 11.49 7.95
N MET A 436 13.51 12.32 8.82
CA MET A 436 13.37 12.18 10.27
C MET A 436 11.97 12.59 10.76
N GLY A 437 11.27 13.38 9.96
CA GLY A 437 9.86 13.65 10.12
C GLY A 437 9.14 13.77 8.79
N PHE A 438 7.82 13.70 8.83
CA PHE A 438 6.97 13.77 7.65
C PHE A 438 5.67 14.53 7.91
N VAL A 439 5.28 15.36 6.94
CA VAL A 439 3.98 16.03 6.91
C VAL A 439 3.28 15.67 5.61
N GLY A 440 2.10 15.06 5.69
CA GLY A 440 1.35 14.63 4.50
C GLY A 440 -0.06 15.21 4.42
N THR A 441 -0.64 15.23 3.23
CA THR A 441 -2.07 15.47 3.02
C THR A 441 -2.91 14.29 3.51
N GLU A 442 -3.93 14.56 4.34
CA GLU A 442 -4.90 13.54 4.80
C GLU A 442 -5.64 12.89 3.60
N LEU A 443 -6.05 11.62 3.75
CA LEU A 443 -6.69 10.79 2.71
C LEU A 443 -5.82 10.39 1.51
N SER A 444 -4.62 10.97 1.34
CA SER A 444 -3.70 10.52 0.30
C SER A 444 -2.99 9.22 0.71
N THR A 445 -3.11 8.16 -0.09
CA THR A 445 -2.38 6.90 0.17
C THR A 445 -0.86 7.06 0.02
N VAL A 446 -0.41 8.05 -0.77
CA VAL A 446 1.00 8.44 -0.86
C VAL A 446 1.49 8.96 0.50
N SER A 447 0.76 9.93 1.07
CA SER A 447 1.06 10.47 2.40
C SER A 447 1.02 9.40 3.49
N LEU A 448 -0.01 8.55 3.46
CA LEU A 448 -0.18 7.47 4.42
C LEU A 448 1.04 6.53 4.43
N MET A 449 1.43 6.03 3.26
CA MET A 449 2.54 5.09 3.14
C MET A 449 3.88 5.72 3.50
N ALA A 450 4.12 6.97 3.10
CA ALA A 450 5.33 7.70 3.51
C ALA A 450 5.41 7.87 5.03
N GLY A 451 4.33 8.31 5.67
CA GLY A 451 4.28 8.47 7.13
C GLY A 451 4.48 7.16 7.89
N LEU A 452 3.85 6.07 7.43
CA LEU A 452 4.04 4.74 8.00
C LEU A 452 5.51 4.29 7.94
N ARG A 453 6.18 4.51 6.81
CA ARG A 453 7.61 4.21 6.63
C ARG A 453 8.50 5.07 7.50
N VAL A 454 8.24 6.37 7.60
CA VAL A 454 9.02 7.27 8.49
C VAL A 454 8.92 6.80 9.95
N LYS A 455 7.72 6.43 10.42
CA LYS A 455 7.54 5.85 11.77
C LYS A 455 8.32 4.54 11.93
N ALA A 456 8.15 3.59 11.02
CA ALA A 456 8.73 2.26 11.17
C ALA A 456 10.24 2.20 10.92
N TRP A 457 10.75 2.96 9.95
CA TRP A 457 12.13 2.86 9.49
C TRP A 457 13.06 3.84 10.18
N GLN A 458 12.57 5.04 10.50
CA GLN A 458 13.37 6.11 11.09
C GLN A 458 13.03 6.36 12.56
N GLY A 459 11.94 5.77 13.07
CA GLY A 459 11.35 6.18 14.35
C GLY A 459 10.94 7.66 14.33
N GLY A 460 10.57 8.17 13.15
CA GLY A 460 10.35 9.59 12.91
C GLY A 460 8.97 10.08 13.35
N VAL A 461 8.81 11.40 13.38
CA VAL A 461 7.56 12.07 13.77
C VAL A 461 6.72 12.36 12.53
N VAL A 462 5.41 12.11 12.61
CA VAL A 462 4.49 12.29 11.48
C VAL A 462 3.32 13.18 11.87
N ARG A 463 2.91 14.04 10.93
CA ARG A 463 1.66 14.81 10.99
C ARG A 463 0.91 14.71 9.67
N SER A 464 -0.40 14.87 9.75
CA SER A 464 -1.28 14.99 8.59
C SER A 464 -1.94 16.36 8.60
N VAL A 465 -2.08 16.95 7.41
CA VAL A 465 -2.84 18.18 7.19
C VAL A 465 -4.23 17.83 6.68
N LYS A 466 -5.24 18.28 7.41
CA LYS A 466 -6.65 18.12 7.04
C LYS A 466 -7.06 19.14 5.98
N TRP A 467 -8.04 18.79 5.16
CA TRP A 467 -8.51 19.61 4.05
C TRP A 467 -9.99 19.31 3.73
N GLY A 468 -10.53 19.99 2.71
CA GLY A 468 -11.91 19.83 2.22
C GLY A 468 -12.84 20.97 2.64
N THR A 469 -12.52 21.67 3.73
CA THR A 469 -13.23 22.86 4.20
C THR A 469 -12.27 23.92 4.74
N PRO A 470 -12.65 25.21 4.71
CA PRO A 470 -11.90 26.26 5.40
C PRO A 470 -11.66 25.91 6.87
N GLY A 471 -10.43 26.09 7.33
CA GLY A 471 -10.05 25.81 8.73
C GLY A 471 -10.10 24.34 9.12
N ALA A 472 -10.15 23.39 8.17
CA ALA A 472 -10.19 21.95 8.49
C ALA A 472 -9.01 21.48 9.38
N ASP A 473 -7.88 22.17 9.30
CA ASP A 473 -6.65 21.88 10.05
C ASP A 473 -6.40 22.84 11.24
N ASP A 474 -7.35 23.73 11.54
CA ASP A 474 -7.27 24.62 12.70
C ASP A 474 -7.52 23.78 13.96
N HIS A 475 -6.54 23.76 14.86
CA HIS A 475 -6.55 22.92 16.07
C HIS A 475 -6.09 23.71 17.28
#